data_AF-A0A7S4CYK8-F1
#
_entry.id   AF-A0A7S4CYK8-F1
#
_cell.length_a   1.000
_cell.length_b   1.000
_cell.length_c   1.000
_cell.angle_alpha   90.00
_cell.angle_beta   90.00
_cell.angle_gamma   90.00
#
_symmetry.space_group_name_H-M   'P 1'
#
loop_
_entity.id
_entity.type
_entity.pdbx_description
1 polymer ?
#
loop_
_entity_poly.entity_id
_entity_poly.type
_entity_poly.pdbx_seq_one_letter_code
_entity_poly.pdbx_strand_id
1 'polypeptide(L)'
;AAPGDVAGPFAIACAALAIGLSWSINTGAALNPARDLGPRLVTWAVGYGREVWTAHHYFCVIPLMAPVVGGVLGSSVYRVLIEMHHPDSGTEPDLPNDGDKGALGGNARAFISRRLNSGAPHPRTSLP
;
A
#
# COMPACT_ATOMS: atom_id res chain seq x y z
N ALA A 1 -10.54 13.41 -15.02
CA ALA A 1 -9.97 12.05 -15.03
C ALA A 1 -8.47 12.22 -15.23
N ALA A 2 -7.66 11.81 -14.25
CA ALA A 2 -6.22 11.86 -14.42
C ALA A 2 -5.83 10.86 -15.53
N PRO A 3 -4.82 11.11 -16.36
CA PRO A 3 -4.47 10.22 -17.49
C PRO A 3 -4.03 8.78 -17.13
N GLY A 4 -4.16 8.34 -15.87
CA GLY A 4 -3.87 6.98 -15.40
C GLY A 4 -5.09 6.13 -15.03
N ASP A 5 -6.31 6.70 -15.03
CA ASP A 5 -7.48 6.09 -14.39
C ASP A 5 -7.96 4.76 -15.03
N VAL A 6 -7.58 4.48 -16.28
CA VAL A 6 -7.94 3.24 -17.01
C VAL A 6 -6.77 2.29 -17.29
N ALA A 7 -5.53 2.79 -17.28
CA ALA A 7 -4.36 1.98 -17.63
C ALA A 7 -3.81 1.15 -16.45
N GLY A 8 -4.08 1.57 -15.21
CA GLY A 8 -3.58 0.90 -14.00
C GLY A 8 -3.93 -0.59 -13.93
N PRO A 9 -5.21 -0.99 -14.07
CA PRO A 9 -5.60 -2.40 -14.02
C PRO A 9 -4.93 -3.24 -15.14
N PHE A 10 -4.83 -2.67 -16.34
CA PHE A 10 -4.20 -3.34 -17.48
C PHE A 10 -2.70 -3.57 -17.25
N ALA A 11 -1.98 -2.56 -16.76
CA ALA A 11 -0.55 -2.67 -16.47
C ALA A 11 -0.27 -3.75 -15.41
N ILE A 12 -1.07 -3.80 -14.34
CA ILE A 12 -0.95 -4.83 -13.29
C ILE A 12 -1.24 -6.23 -13.87
N ALA A 13 -2.24 -6.35 -14.75
CA ALA A 13 -2.57 -7.62 -15.41
C ALA A 13 -1.42 -8.10 -16.31
N CYS A 14 -0.81 -7.22 -17.09
CA CYS A 14 0.36 -7.56 -17.91
C CYS A 14 1.56 -7.97 -17.06
N ALA A 15 1.82 -7.30 -15.94
CA ALA A 15 2.89 -7.68 -15.02
C ALA A 15 2.63 -9.07 -14.40
N ALA A 16 1.40 -9.34 -13.94
CA ALA A 16 1.03 -10.64 -13.41
C ALA A 16 1.12 -11.75 -14.47
N LEU A 17 0.74 -11.45 -15.72
CA LEU A 17 0.89 -12.37 -16.85
C LEU A 17 2.36 -12.67 -17.15
N ALA A 18 3.22 -11.65 -17.20
CA ALA A 18 4.65 -11.82 -17.47
C ALA A 18 5.33 -12.68 -16.39
N ILE A 19 5.01 -12.44 -15.12
CA ILE A 19 5.49 -13.26 -13.99
C ILE A 19 4.95 -14.69 -14.11
N GLY A 20 3.66 -14.82 -14.43
CA GLY A 20 3.00 -16.10 -14.65
C GLY A 20 3.71 -16.92 -15.72
N LEU A 21 3.93 -16.36 -16.91
CA LEU A 21 4.59 -17.06 -18.02
C LEU A 21 6.05 -17.42 -17.71
N SER A 22 6.76 -16.58 -16.97
CA SER A 22 8.18 -16.79 -16.67
C SER A 22 8.42 -17.81 -15.54
N TRP A 23 7.56 -17.83 -14.52
CA TRP A 23 7.73 -18.66 -13.32
C TRP A 23 6.63 -19.72 -13.07
N SER A 24 5.71 -19.94 -14.03
CA SER A 24 4.57 -20.86 -13.85
C SER A 24 4.98 -22.25 -13.36
N ILE A 25 6.03 -22.82 -13.95
CA ILE A 25 6.36 -24.25 -13.81
C ILE A 25 6.94 -24.57 -12.42
N ASN A 26 7.46 -23.59 -11.70
CA ASN A 26 8.10 -23.84 -10.40
C ASN A 26 7.06 -24.01 -9.28
N THR A 27 6.10 -23.08 -9.17
CA THR A 27 5.15 -23.00 -8.04
C THR A 27 3.75 -22.54 -8.45
N GLY A 28 3.44 -22.46 -9.74
CA GLY A 28 2.13 -22.01 -10.24
C GLY A 28 1.86 -20.50 -10.10
N ALA A 29 2.91 -19.70 -9.85
CA ALA A 29 2.83 -18.26 -9.60
C ALA A 29 1.81 -17.90 -8.50
N ALA A 30 1.91 -18.55 -7.35
CA ALA A 30 1.05 -18.29 -6.19
C ALA A 30 1.41 -16.96 -5.51
N LEU A 31 1.00 -15.86 -6.13
CA LEU A 31 1.25 -14.48 -5.72
C LEU A 31 0.25 -13.94 -4.69
N ASN A 32 -0.82 -14.69 -4.42
CA ASN A 32 -1.92 -14.24 -3.57
C ASN A 32 -2.37 -15.39 -2.64
N PRO A 33 -2.32 -15.20 -1.31
CA PRO A 33 -2.79 -16.19 -0.35
C PRO A 33 -4.24 -16.63 -0.57
N ALA A 34 -5.14 -15.71 -0.93
CA ALA A 34 -6.56 -16.03 -1.16
C ALA A 34 -6.76 -16.89 -2.41
N ARG A 35 -5.90 -16.73 -3.43
CA ARG A 35 -5.93 -17.53 -4.67
C ARG A 35 -5.66 -19.01 -4.40
N ASP A 36 -4.89 -19.32 -3.36
CA ASP A 36 -4.54 -20.69 -2.99
C ASP A 36 -5.45 -21.23 -1.86
N LEU A 37 -5.76 -20.42 -0.85
CA LEU A 37 -6.59 -20.84 0.29
C LEU A 37 -8.03 -21.18 -0.11
N GLY A 38 -8.66 -20.37 -0.97
CA GLY A 38 -10.07 -20.55 -1.37
C GLY A 38 -10.33 -21.92 -2.02
N PRO A 39 -9.65 -22.27 -3.12
CA PRO A 39 -9.78 -23.57 -3.75
C PRO A 39 -9.44 -24.74 -2.81
N ARG A 40 -8.45 -24.59 -1.93
CA ARG A 40 -8.09 -25.63 -0.94
C ARG A 40 -9.16 -25.88 0.10
N LEU A 41 -9.81 -24.83 0.60
CA LEU A 41 -10.94 -24.98 1.52
C LEU A 41 -12.11 -25.70 0.86
N VAL A 42 -12.38 -25.39 -0.42
CA VAL A 42 -13.42 -26.07 -1.19
C VAL A 42 -13.08 -27.55 -1.40
N THR A 43 -11.87 -27.89 -1.83
CA THR A 43 -11.49 -29.30 -2.02
C THR A 43 -11.48 -30.08 -0.71
N TRP A 44 -11.06 -29.45 0.38
CA TRP A 44 -11.17 -30.03 1.72
C TRP A 44 -12.63 -30.29 2.12
N ALA A 45 -13.53 -29.34 1.88
CA ALA A 45 -14.97 -29.47 2.16
C ALA A 45 -15.67 -30.52 1.27
N VAL A 46 -15.23 -30.69 0.02
CA VAL A 46 -15.73 -31.72 -0.92
C VAL A 46 -15.26 -33.13 -0.55
N GLY A 47 -14.35 -33.25 0.43
CA GLY A 47 -13.97 -34.55 1.00
C GLY A 47 -12.64 -35.09 0.49
N TYR A 48 -11.79 -34.27 -0.14
CA TYR A 48 -10.40 -34.66 -0.49
C TYR A 48 -9.53 -34.93 0.75
N GLY A 49 -10.02 -34.65 1.96
CA GLY A 49 -9.36 -35.00 3.21
C GLY A 49 -8.13 -34.13 3.51
N ARG A 50 -7.31 -34.57 4.49
CA ARG A 50 -6.17 -33.79 4.99
C ARG A 50 -5.02 -33.63 3.99
N GLU A 51 -5.03 -34.41 2.91
CA GLU A 51 -3.98 -34.42 1.89
C GLU A 51 -3.82 -33.05 1.21
N VAL A 52 -4.90 -32.27 1.10
CA VAL A 52 -4.88 -30.90 0.56
C VAL A 52 -3.90 -29.97 1.30
N TRP A 53 -3.65 -30.25 2.59
CA TRP A 53 -2.78 -29.47 3.45
C TRP A 53 -1.38 -30.08 3.60
N THR A 54 -1.28 -31.41 3.56
CA THR A 54 -0.02 -32.13 3.84
C THR A 54 0.78 -32.48 2.58
N ALA A 55 0.18 -32.36 1.39
CA ALA A 55 0.87 -32.65 0.13
C ALA A 55 2.17 -31.85 -0.03
N HIS A 56 3.18 -32.50 -0.60
CA HIS A 56 4.52 -31.94 -0.89
C HIS A 56 5.16 -31.23 0.32
N HIS A 57 5.25 -31.93 1.46
CA HIS A 57 5.84 -31.41 2.70
C HIS A 57 5.20 -30.10 3.18
N TYR A 58 3.86 -30.07 3.29
CA TYR A 58 3.10 -28.89 3.71
C TYR A 58 3.28 -27.69 2.78
N PHE A 59 3.26 -27.94 1.46
CA PHE A 59 3.45 -26.88 0.46
C PHE A 59 2.44 -25.74 0.60
N CYS A 60 1.26 -25.96 1.18
CA CYS A 60 0.24 -24.94 1.43
C CYS A 60 0.73 -23.73 2.26
N VAL A 61 1.83 -23.86 3.00
CA VAL A 61 2.42 -22.77 3.78
C VAL A 61 3.16 -21.75 2.89
N ILE A 62 3.78 -22.22 1.80
CA ILE A 62 4.55 -21.37 0.88
C ILE A 62 3.67 -20.30 0.22
N PRO A 63 2.56 -20.62 -0.47
CA PRO A 63 1.70 -19.62 -1.11
C PRO A 63 0.94 -18.75 -0.10
N LEU A 64 0.87 -19.14 1.17
CA LEU A 64 0.26 -18.34 2.23
C LEU A 64 1.24 -17.29 2.78
N MET A 65 2.49 -17.68 3.05
CA MET A 65 3.47 -16.82 3.74
C MET A 65 4.40 -16.08 2.78
N ALA A 66 4.85 -16.72 1.69
CA ALA A 66 5.81 -16.13 0.78
C ALA A 66 5.30 -14.84 0.10
N PRO A 67 4.02 -14.72 -0.31
CA PRO A 67 3.51 -13.47 -0.88
C PRO A 67 3.46 -12.31 0.11
N VAL A 68 3.18 -12.59 1.38
CA VAL A 68 3.14 -11.56 2.43
C VAL A 68 4.54 -11.00 2.66
N VAL A 69 5.52 -11.89 2.84
CA VAL A 69 6.93 -11.50 3.01
C VAL A 69 7.44 -10.79 1.75
N GLY A 70 7.14 -11.34 0.56
CA GLY A 70 7.52 -10.75 -0.72
C GLY A 70 6.90 -9.37 -0.96
N GLY A 71 5.66 -9.14 -0.56
CA GLY A 71 5.01 -7.82 -0.66
C GLY A 71 5.66 -6.78 0.24
N VAL A 72 6.00 -7.15 1.48
CA VAL A 72 6.71 -6.25 2.41
C VAL A 72 8.11 -5.93 1.89
N LEU A 73 8.86 -6.94 1.45
CA LEU A 73 10.20 -6.72 0.88
C LEU A 73 10.15 -5.91 -0.41
N GLY A 74 9.25 -6.25 -1.34
CA GLY A 74 9.09 -5.55 -2.61
C GLY A 74 8.69 -4.09 -2.44
N SER A 75 7.73 -3.81 -1.55
CA SER A 75 7.36 -2.43 -1.22
C SER A 75 8.54 -1.69 -0.59
N SER A 76 9.25 -2.29 0.36
CA SER A 76 10.45 -1.67 0.97
C SER A 76 11.51 -1.31 -0.05
N VAL A 77 11.78 -2.20 -1.01
CA VAL A 77 12.73 -1.96 -2.11
C VAL A 77 12.25 -0.81 -3.01
N TYR A 78 10.95 -0.75 -3.34
CA TYR A 78 10.38 0.38 -4.08
C TYR A 78 10.62 1.71 -3.35
N ARG A 79 10.45 1.74 -2.02
CA ARG A 79 10.68 2.96 -1.24
C ARG A 79 12.13 3.43 -1.36
N VAL A 80 13.07 2.52 -1.16
CA VAL A 80 14.51 2.84 -1.15
C VAL A 80 15.00 3.24 -2.54
N LEU A 81 14.60 2.51 -3.58
CA LEU A 81 15.15 2.71 -4.92
C LEU A 81 14.43 3.78 -5.70
N ILE A 82 13.12 3.93 -5.51
CA ILE A 82 12.29 4.80 -6.33
C ILE A 82 11.77 5.98 -5.49
N GLU A 83 10.98 5.72 -4.44
CA GLU A 83 10.32 6.77 -3.63
C GLU A 83 11.31 7.83 -3.11
N MET A 84 12.46 7.41 -2.54
CA MET A 84 13.47 8.32 -1.99
C MET A 84 14.19 9.17 -3.05
N HIS A 85 14.15 8.77 -4.32
CA HIS A 85 14.80 9.49 -5.42
C HIS A 85 13.82 10.36 -6.20
N HIS A 86 12.54 10.36 -5.83
CA HIS A 86 11.58 11.30 -6.41
C HIS A 86 11.80 12.70 -5.82
N PRO A 87 11.86 13.74 -6.65
CA PRO A 87 11.91 15.11 -6.15
C PRO A 87 10.64 15.40 -5.35
N ASP A 88 10.81 16.00 -4.16
CA ASP A 88 9.68 16.48 -3.38
C ASP A 88 8.87 17.45 -4.25
N SER A 89 7.57 17.21 -4.42
CA SER A 89 6.65 18.10 -5.11
C SER A 89 6.36 19.35 -4.26
N GLY A 90 7.41 20.05 -3.83
CA GLY A 90 7.37 21.26 -3.04
C GLY A 90 7.84 22.45 -3.88
N THR A 91 6.89 23.12 -4.54
CA THR A 91 6.73 24.58 -4.69
C THR A 91 5.75 24.83 -5.84
N GLU A 92 4.48 24.49 -5.64
CA GLU A 92 3.45 25.41 -6.14
C GLU A 92 3.24 26.39 -4.98
N PRO A 93 3.52 27.71 -5.14
CA PRO A 93 3.20 28.65 -4.09
C PRO A 93 1.71 28.48 -3.77
N ASP A 94 1.38 28.28 -2.49
CA ASP A 94 0.01 28.18 -1.98
C ASP A 94 -0.82 29.38 -2.49
N LEU A 95 -1.44 29.24 -3.66
CA LEU A 95 -2.54 30.10 -4.05
C LEU A 95 -3.61 29.90 -2.98
N PRO A 96 -4.22 30.98 -2.45
CA PRO A 96 -5.26 30.87 -1.44
C PRO A 96 -6.28 29.82 -1.87
N ASN A 97 -6.32 28.73 -1.11
CA ASN A 97 -7.31 27.68 -1.33
C ASN A 97 -8.64 28.24 -0.81
N ASP A 98 -9.42 28.77 -1.75
CA ASP A 98 -10.80 29.18 -1.55
C ASP A 98 -11.69 27.93 -1.32
N GLY A 99 -11.47 27.21 -0.22
CA GLY A 99 -12.12 25.91 -0.07
C GLY A 99 -11.65 25.09 1.10
N ASP A 100 -11.87 25.60 2.30
CA ASP A 100 -11.94 24.87 3.57
C ASP A 100 -12.75 23.56 3.46
N LYS A 101 -12.12 22.45 3.07
CA LYS A 101 -12.70 21.08 3.15
C LYS A 101 -11.72 19.99 3.59
N GLY A 102 -10.51 20.34 4.05
CA GLY A 102 -9.48 19.35 4.39
C GLY A 102 -8.99 19.35 5.86
N ALA A 103 -9.42 20.33 6.68
CA ALA A 103 -8.85 20.58 8.01
C ALA A 103 -9.24 19.56 9.11
N LEU A 104 -9.61 18.33 8.74
CA LEU A 104 -9.83 17.21 9.66
C LEU A 104 -9.02 15.95 9.30
N GLY A 105 -8.04 16.07 8.40
CA GLY A 105 -7.21 14.96 7.95
C GLY A 105 -5.74 15.16 8.29
N GLY A 106 -5.35 14.89 9.53
CA GLY A 106 -3.96 14.60 9.86
C GLY A 106 -3.23 15.66 10.67
N ASN A 107 -2.38 15.15 11.57
CA ASN A 107 -1.30 15.86 12.26
C ASN A 107 -1.72 16.51 13.59
N ALA A 108 -1.96 15.69 14.62
CA ALA A 108 -2.05 16.13 16.02
C ALA A 108 -0.89 17.07 16.43
N ARG A 109 0.29 16.91 15.80
CA ARG A 109 1.46 17.78 15.99
C ARG A 109 1.25 19.22 15.49
N ALA A 110 0.52 19.40 14.39
CA ALA A 110 0.22 20.72 13.82
C ALA A 110 -0.87 21.47 14.62
N PHE A 111 -1.82 20.74 15.20
CA PHE A 111 -2.82 21.32 16.09
C PHE A 111 -2.21 21.76 17.42
N ILE A 112 -1.33 20.93 18.02
CA ILE A 112 -0.65 21.26 19.27
C ILE A 112 0.30 22.46 19.09
N SER A 113 1.04 22.55 17.97
CA SER A 113 1.91 23.70 17.70
C SER A 113 1.14 24.99 17.50
N ARG A 114 -0.03 24.97 16.83
CA ARG A 114 -0.91 26.15 16.70
C ARG A 114 -1.47 26.62 18.05
N ARG A 115 -1.77 25.69 18.96
CA ARG A 115 -2.31 26.02 20.30
C ARG A 115 -1.24 26.57 21.24
N LEU A 116 0.00 26.09 21.12
CA LEU A 116 1.13 26.58 21.90
C LEU A 116 1.59 27.97 21.45
N ASN A 117 1.45 28.28 20.16
CA ASN A 117 1.86 29.57 19.59
C ASN A 117 0.78 30.67 19.67
N SER A 118 -0.44 30.38 20.17
CA SER A 118 -1.50 31.38 20.32
C SER A 118 -1.44 32.17 21.64
N GLY A 119 -0.34 32.06 22.39
CA GLY A 119 -0.05 32.91 23.55
C GLY A 119 0.26 34.33 23.11
N ALA A 120 -0.76 35.14 22.84
CA ALA A 120 -0.63 36.53 22.44
C ALA A 120 0.02 37.39 23.55
N PRO A 121 1.05 38.20 23.25
CA PRO A 121 1.53 39.23 24.17
C PRO A 121 0.57 40.44 24.18
N HIS A 122 0.29 40.95 25.38
CA HIS A 122 -0.57 42.09 25.65
C HIS A 122 -0.20 43.34 24.82
N PRO A 123 -1.19 44.07 24.26
CA PRO A 123 -0.93 45.34 23.59
C PRO A 123 -0.53 46.41 24.62
N ARG A 124 0.75 46.81 24.60
CA ARG A 124 1.18 48.06 25.25
C ARG A 124 0.65 49.21 24.41
N THR A 125 -0.34 49.91 24.96
CA THR A 125 -0.80 51.22 24.49
C THR A 125 0.37 52.21 24.47
N SER A 126 0.69 52.75 23.29
CA SER A 126 1.63 53.86 23.14
C SER A 126 0.93 55.08 22.52
N LEU A 127 0.86 56.14 23.35
CA LEU A 127 0.98 57.58 23.00
C LEU A 127 -0.24 58.28 22.37
N PRO A 128 -0.35 59.62 22.48
CA PRO A 128 0.62 60.62 23.01
C PRO A 128 0.37 61.14 24.43
#